data_AF-A0A9Q1IN69-F1
#
_entry.id   AF-A0A9Q1IN69-F1
#
_cell.length_a   1.000
_cell.length_b   1.000
_cell.length_c   1.000
_cell.angle_alpha   90.00
_cell.angle_beta   90.00
_cell.angle_gamma   90.00
#
_symmetry.space_group_name_H-M   'P 1'
#
loop_
_entity.id
_entity.type
_entity.pdbx_description
1 polymer ?
#
loop_
_entity_poly.entity_id
_entity_poly.type
_entity_poly.pdbx_seq_one_letter_code
_entity_poly.pdbx_strand_id
1 'polypeptide(L)'
;MPPRSLLKPDTLSFALGFTLFLQDAHEFLSVLLSQIKEEGVSLRTRVGLHPYTCTIESNFEFDLLSTRTCLSCGDKVSKTESYNCLSVDLVPWGSVQDSLALYFKKLQSLPRVLVVQLKRFSLNSRGNLVKLHDRLHVSPQLCLQAHSRANVRRPGMPKPHLTQGDCYETSFSPEGAVPFTE
;
A
#
# COMPACT_ATOMS: atom_id res chain seq x y z
N MET A 1 -37.09 -36.91 -21.52
CA MET A 1 -36.70 -36.02 -20.43
C MET A 1 -35.84 -36.79 -19.44
N PRO A 2 -34.52 -36.57 -19.40
CA PRO A 2 -33.65 -37.14 -18.37
C PRO A 2 -33.62 -36.25 -17.13
N PRO A 3 -33.22 -36.79 -15.96
CA PRO A 3 -33.38 -36.14 -14.67
C PRO A 3 -32.35 -35.03 -14.43
N ARG A 4 -32.74 -34.05 -13.60
CA ARG A 4 -31.91 -32.98 -13.06
C ARG A 4 -30.69 -33.59 -12.37
N SER A 5 -29.53 -33.56 -13.04
CA SER A 5 -28.25 -33.85 -12.41
C SER A 5 -27.94 -32.75 -11.39
N LEU A 6 -27.81 -33.17 -10.13
CA LEU A 6 -27.22 -32.41 -9.04
C LEU A 6 -26.01 -31.61 -9.55
N LEU A 7 -26.05 -30.29 -9.36
CA LEU A 7 -24.85 -29.49 -9.25
C LEU A 7 -23.97 -30.15 -8.19
N LYS A 8 -22.83 -30.72 -8.63
CA LYS A 8 -21.77 -31.13 -7.71
C LYS A 8 -21.33 -29.86 -6.98
N PRO A 9 -21.27 -29.86 -5.64
CA PRO A 9 -20.73 -28.72 -4.92
C PRO A 9 -19.29 -28.52 -5.40
N ASP A 10 -19.03 -27.34 -5.97
CA ASP A 10 -17.72 -26.95 -6.45
C ASP A 10 -16.69 -27.17 -5.36
N THR A 11 -15.57 -27.78 -5.74
CA THR A 11 -14.39 -28.04 -4.89
C THR A 11 -13.89 -26.77 -4.16
N LEU A 12 -14.34 -25.58 -4.59
CA LEU A 12 -14.12 -24.29 -3.94
C LEU A 12 -14.78 -24.17 -2.56
N SER A 13 -15.92 -24.83 -2.32
CA SER A 13 -16.57 -24.78 -1.00
C SER A 13 -15.82 -25.58 0.08
N PHE A 14 -15.01 -26.57 -0.32
CA PHE A 14 -14.26 -27.41 0.62
C PHE A 14 -12.91 -26.79 1.02
N ALA A 15 -12.31 -25.99 0.15
CA ALA A 15 -11.06 -25.26 0.44
C ALA A 15 -11.28 -23.97 1.25
N LEU A 16 -12.44 -23.32 1.09
CA LEU A 16 -12.78 -22.08 1.80
C LEU A 16 -13.37 -22.34 3.20
N GLY A 17 -13.83 -23.56 3.50
CA GLY A 17 -14.58 -23.88 4.72
C GLY A 17 -13.75 -24.29 5.94
N PHE A 18 -12.46 -24.61 5.82
CA PHE A 18 -11.69 -25.25 6.90
C PHE A 18 -10.57 -24.39 7.55
N THR A 19 -10.31 -23.17 7.08
CA THR A 19 -9.22 -22.30 7.61
C THR A 19 -9.67 -20.88 7.99
N LEU A 20 -10.97 -20.61 8.05
CA LEU A 20 -11.49 -19.25 8.22
C LEU A 20 -11.23 -18.60 9.60
N PHE A 21 -10.73 -19.34 10.60
CA PHE A 21 -10.63 -18.83 11.98
C PHE A 21 -9.25 -18.30 12.40
N LEU A 22 -8.20 -18.43 11.57
CA LEU A 22 -6.84 -18.05 11.95
C LEU A 22 -6.00 -17.39 10.84
N GLN A 23 -6.57 -17.00 9.70
CA GLN A 23 -5.81 -16.27 8.69
C GLN A 23 -5.75 -14.77 9.01
N ASP A 24 -4.58 -14.18 8.76
CA ASP A 24 -4.39 -12.74 8.84
C ASP A 24 -5.36 -12.05 7.84
N ALA A 25 -6.14 -11.07 8.31
CA ALA A 25 -7.08 -10.35 7.45
C ALA A 25 -6.39 -9.72 6.23
N HIS A 26 -5.11 -9.37 6.34
CA HIS A 26 -4.29 -8.90 5.23
C HIS A 26 -4.02 -9.99 4.19
N GLU A 27 -3.71 -11.22 4.63
CA GLU A 27 -3.49 -12.36 3.73
C GLU A 27 -4.77 -12.63 2.94
N PHE A 28 -5.90 -12.71 3.64
CA PHE A 28 -7.21 -12.89 3.01
C PHE A 28 -7.51 -11.79 1.98
N LEU A 29 -7.33 -10.51 2.36
CA LEU A 29 -7.56 -9.39 1.45
C LEU A 29 -6.65 -9.46 0.23
N SER A 30 -5.37 -9.80 0.41
CA SER A 30 -4.40 -9.91 -0.69
C SER A 30 -4.79 -11.00 -1.69
N VAL A 31 -5.21 -12.17 -1.19
CA VAL A 31 -5.71 -13.27 -2.02
C VAL A 31 -6.97 -12.85 -2.77
N LEU A 32 -7.93 -12.24 -2.07
CA LEU A 32 -9.19 -11.78 -2.65
C LEU A 32 -8.98 -10.76 -3.78
N LEU A 33 -8.16 -9.72 -3.54
CA LEU A 33 -7.88 -8.70 -4.56
C LEU A 33 -7.17 -9.32 -5.78
N SER A 34 -6.32 -10.32 -5.56
CA SER A 34 -5.63 -11.03 -6.65
C SER A 34 -6.60 -11.83 -7.51
N GLN A 35 -7.53 -12.58 -6.88
CA GLN A 35 -8.56 -13.35 -7.59
C GLN A 35 -9.49 -12.44 -8.40
N ILE A 36 -9.94 -11.31 -7.81
CA ILE A 36 -10.79 -10.35 -8.54
C ILE A 36 -10.04 -9.76 -9.74
N LYS A 37 -8.74 -9.48 -9.60
CA LYS A 37 -7.92 -8.96 -10.70
C LYS A 37 -7.78 -9.99 -11.83
N GLU A 38 -7.49 -11.25 -11.49
CA GLU A 38 -7.34 -12.32 -12.47
C GLU A 38 -8.64 -12.55 -13.27
N GLU A 39 -9.77 -12.63 -12.58
CA GLU A 39 -11.08 -12.77 -13.24
C GLU A 39 -11.42 -11.55 -14.10
N GLY A 40 -11.13 -10.33 -13.63
CA GLY A 40 -11.31 -9.11 -14.42
C GLY A 40 -10.49 -9.10 -15.71
N VAL A 41 -9.24 -9.56 -15.66
CA VAL A 41 -8.37 -9.69 -16.84
C VAL A 41 -8.88 -10.77 -17.79
N SER A 42 -9.35 -11.90 -17.26
CA SER A 42 -9.97 -12.98 -18.04
C SER A 42 -11.21 -12.48 -18.78
N LEU A 43 -12.09 -11.71 -18.12
CA LEU A 43 -13.26 -11.11 -18.75
C LEU A 43 -12.89 -10.10 -19.84
N ARG A 44 -11.89 -9.24 -19.59
CA ARG A 44 -11.37 -8.29 -20.60
C ARG A 44 -10.91 -9.02 -21.87
N THR A 45 -10.23 -10.16 -21.69
CA THR A 45 -9.64 -10.93 -22.79
C THR A 45 -10.69 -11.73 -23.56
N ARG A 46 -11.66 -12.34 -22.88
CA ARG A 46 -12.64 -13.24 -23.51
C ARG A 46 -13.75 -12.50 -24.24
N VAL A 47 -14.19 -11.36 -23.71
CA VAL A 47 -15.45 -10.74 -24.16
C VAL A 47 -15.21 -9.74 -25.29
N GLY A 48 -13.96 -9.32 -25.56
CA GLY A 48 -13.65 -8.35 -26.63
C GLY A 48 -14.35 -6.99 -26.48
N LEU A 49 -15.06 -6.77 -25.36
CA LEU A 49 -15.81 -5.57 -25.08
C LEU A 49 -14.86 -4.50 -24.55
N HIS A 50 -14.58 -3.51 -25.41
CA HIS A 50 -14.17 -2.18 -24.97
C HIS A 50 -15.20 -1.59 -23.98
N PRO A 51 -14.81 -0.87 -22.91
CA PRO A 51 -13.57 -0.92 -22.16
C PRO A 51 -13.85 -1.40 -20.72
N TYR A 52 -13.88 -2.71 -20.49
CA TYR A 52 -13.84 -3.19 -19.10
C TYR A 52 -12.51 -2.76 -18.47
N THR A 53 -12.58 -1.92 -17.45
CA THR A 53 -11.44 -1.51 -16.64
C THR A 53 -11.45 -2.34 -15.38
N CYS A 54 -10.35 -3.05 -15.10
CA CYS A 54 -10.24 -3.85 -13.89
C CYS A 54 -10.37 -2.93 -12.66
N THR A 55 -11.30 -3.25 -11.77
CA THR A 55 -11.57 -2.45 -10.56
C THR A 55 -10.36 -2.39 -9.65
N ILE A 56 -9.54 -3.45 -9.64
CA ILE A 56 -8.33 -3.53 -8.82
C ILE A 56 -7.26 -2.57 -9.37
N GLU A 57 -6.95 -2.69 -10.66
CA GLU A 57 -5.98 -1.82 -11.35
C GLU A 57 -6.35 -0.33 -11.25
N SER A 58 -7.65 0.00 -11.29
CA SER A 58 -8.12 1.39 -11.32
C SER A 58 -8.32 2.02 -9.94
N ASN A 59 -8.51 1.23 -8.88
CA ASN A 59 -8.83 1.77 -7.56
C ASN A 59 -7.81 1.44 -6.48
N PHE A 60 -7.18 0.27 -6.51
CA PHE A 60 -6.36 -0.24 -5.41
C PHE A 60 -4.88 -0.29 -5.74
N GLU A 61 -4.53 -0.48 -7.02
CA GLU A 61 -3.15 -0.65 -7.45
C GLU A 61 -2.42 0.68 -7.52
N PHE A 62 -1.19 0.70 -7.03
CA PHE A 62 -0.29 1.83 -7.08
C PHE A 62 1.15 1.37 -7.18
N ASP A 63 2.00 2.26 -7.69
CA ASP A 63 3.40 1.96 -7.93
C ASP A 63 4.30 2.63 -6.90
N LEU A 64 5.27 1.87 -6.37
CA LEU A 64 6.27 2.35 -5.43
C LEU A 64 7.67 2.24 -6.06
N LEU A 65 8.44 3.32 -5.99
CA LEU A 65 9.84 3.32 -6.41
C LEU A 65 10.74 2.78 -5.29
N SER A 66 11.34 1.63 -5.54
CA SER A 66 12.35 1.01 -4.71
C SER A 66 13.73 1.39 -5.23
N THR A 67 14.54 2.08 -4.44
CA THR A 67 15.93 2.41 -4.81
C THR A 67 16.88 1.80 -3.81
N ARG A 68 17.83 1.01 -4.31
CA ARG A 68 18.93 0.44 -3.54
C ARG A 68 20.20 1.18 -3.92
N THR A 69 20.94 1.65 -2.92
CA THR A 69 22.23 2.32 -3.13
C THR A 69 23.33 1.39 -2.63
N CYS A 70 24.32 1.11 -3.49
CA CYS A 70 25.49 0.36 -3.10
C CYS A 70 26.35 1.21 -2.16
N LEU A 71 26.67 0.70 -0.96
CA LEU A 71 27.42 1.46 0.04
C LEU A 71 28.91 1.62 -0.31
N SER A 72 29.47 0.74 -1.14
CA SER A 72 30.89 0.80 -1.52
C SER A 72 31.16 1.74 -2.70
N CYS A 73 30.32 1.73 -3.74
CA CYS A 73 30.53 2.55 -4.95
C CYS A 73 29.53 3.71 -5.11
N GLY A 74 28.45 3.75 -4.32
CA GLY A 74 27.42 4.79 -4.42
C GLY A 74 26.41 4.61 -5.56
N ASP A 75 26.56 3.58 -6.39
CA ASP A 75 25.62 3.31 -7.49
C ASP A 75 24.21 3.03 -6.99
N LYS A 76 23.22 3.53 -7.76
CA LYS A 76 21.80 3.41 -7.43
C LYS A 76 21.10 2.52 -8.45
N VAL A 77 20.44 1.49 -7.95
CA VAL A 77 19.54 0.64 -8.75
C VAL A 77 18.11 0.94 -8.30
N SER A 78 17.28 1.42 -9.23
CA SER A 78 15.88 1.71 -8.98
C SER A 78 14.95 0.75 -9.73
N LYS A 79 13.91 0.26 -9.05
CA LYS A 79 12.85 -0.57 -9.62
C LYS A 79 11.50 -0.05 -9.16
N THR A 80 10.55 0.03 -10.07
CA THR A 80 9.14 0.30 -9.75
C THR A 80 8.42 -1.01 -9.53
N GLU A 81 7.65 -1.10 -8.44
CA GLU A 81 6.89 -2.29 -8.07
C GLU A 81 5.45 -1.89 -7.76
N SER A 82 4.49 -2.68 -8.24
CA SER A 82 3.06 -2.43 -8.05
C SER A 82 2.56 -3.12 -6.79
N TYR A 83 1.73 -2.42 -6.02
CA TYR A 83 1.18 -2.86 -4.73
C TYR A 83 -0.31 -2.51 -4.65
N ASN A 84 -1.03 -3.26 -3.82
CA ASN A 84 -2.42 -2.98 -3.47
C ASN A 84 -2.60 -2.57 -1.99
N CYS A 85 -1.53 -2.70 -1.19
CA CYS A 85 -1.53 -2.45 0.25
C CYS A 85 -0.14 -2.00 0.71
N LEU A 86 -0.10 -1.08 1.68
CA LEU A 86 1.13 -0.69 2.36
C LEU A 86 1.19 -1.30 3.76
N SER A 87 2.15 -2.20 3.98
CA SER A 87 2.47 -2.71 5.32
C SER A 87 3.50 -1.81 6.00
N VAL A 88 3.07 -1.01 6.97
CA VAL A 88 3.90 0.00 7.63
C VAL A 88 4.20 -0.34 9.08
N ASP A 89 5.38 0.06 9.53
CA ASP A 89 5.80 -0.04 10.93
C ASP A 89 5.12 1.05 11.76
N LEU A 90 4.86 0.75 13.04
CA LEU A 90 4.26 1.71 13.96
C LEU A 90 5.34 2.69 14.42
N VAL A 91 4.99 3.98 14.41
CA VAL A 91 5.74 5.00 15.13
C VAL A 91 5.14 5.09 16.54
N PRO A 92 5.89 4.77 17.62
CA PRO A 92 5.38 4.85 18.98
C PRO A 92 4.85 6.25 19.29
N TRP A 93 3.63 6.35 19.81
CA TRP A 93 2.94 7.62 20.10
C TRP A 93 2.73 8.55 18.89
N GLY A 94 3.04 8.07 17.68
CA GLY A 94 2.88 8.82 16.45
C GLY A 94 1.50 8.63 15.81
N SER A 95 1.43 9.06 14.55
CA SER A 95 0.24 8.95 13.72
C SER A 95 0.45 8.04 12.51
N VAL A 96 -0.65 7.64 11.87
CA VAL A 96 -0.59 6.94 10.57
C VAL A 96 0.14 7.78 9.51
N GLN A 97 0.04 9.11 9.59
CA GLN A 97 0.77 10.02 8.71
C GLN A 97 2.29 9.86 8.88
N ASP A 98 2.77 9.77 10.12
CA ASP A 98 4.20 9.59 10.41
C ASP A 98 4.70 8.24 9.87
N SER A 99 3.93 7.17 10.07
CA SER A 99 4.23 5.84 9.51
C SER A 99 4.26 5.81 7.98
N LEU A 100 3.53 6.71 7.30
CA LEU A 100 3.44 6.75 5.83
C LEU A 100 4.38 7.76 5.16
N ALA A 101 5.03 8.64 5.93
CA ALA A 101 5.80 9.77 5.39
C ALA A 101 6.86 9.35 4.35
N LEU A 102 7.55 8.24 4.57
CA LEU A 102 8.56 7.71 3.64
C LEU A 102 7.95 7.10 2.37
N TYR A 103 6.73 6.59 2.44
CA TYR A 103 6.06 5.97 1.31
C TYR A 103 5.54 7.03 0.34
N PHE A 104 4.99 8.14 0.84
CA PHE A 104 4.52 9.23 -0.02
C PHE A 104 5.61 9.80 -0.92
N LYS A 105 6.88 9.80 -0.47
CA LYS A 105 8.02 10.21 -1.30
C LYS A 105 8.38 9.22 -2.41
N LYS A 106 7.96 7.96 -2.27
CA LYS A 106 8.28 6.85 -3.19
C LYS A 106 7.13 6.49 -4.13
N LEU A 107 5.90 6.91 -3.82
CA LEU A 107 4.74 6.68 -4.67
C LEU A 107 4.94 7.33 -6.04
N GLN A 108 4.81 6.54 -7.10
CA GLN A 108 4.78 7.01 -8.49
C GLN A 108 3.34 7.32 -8.93
N SER A 109 2.37 6.65 -8.31
CA SER A 109 0.94 6.86 -8.52
C SER A 109 0.20 6.75 -7.19
N LEU A 110 -0.96 7.42 -7.10
CA LEU A 110 -1.85 7.31 -5.95
C LEU A 110 -3.04 6.44 -6.31
N PRO A 111 -3.36 5.42 -5.49
CA PRO A 111 -4.58 4.66 -5.69
C PRO A 111 -5.78 5.50 -5.28
N ARG A 112 -6.97 5.17 -5.79
CA ARG A 112 -8.22 5.81 -5.33
C ARG A 112 -8.59 5.36 -3.91
N VAL A 113 -8.22 4.13 -3.56
CA VAL A 113 -8.42 3.52 -2.25
C VAL A 113 -7.07 3.06 -1.75
N LEU A 114 -6.56 3.73 -0.71
CA LEU A 114 -5.31 3.35 -0.07
C LEU A 114 -5.59 2.38 1.08
N VAL A 115 -5.07 1.16 0.97
CA VAL A 115 -5.11 0.17 2.06
C VAL A 115 -3.79 0.20 2.82
N VAL A 116 -3.88 0.34 4.14
CA VAL A 116 -2.72 0.38 5.04
C VAL A 116 -2.84 -0.72 6.08
N GLN A 117 -1.86 -1.61 6.10
CA GLN A 117 -1.71 -2.64 7.13
C GLN A 117 -0.67 -2.17 8.15
N LEU A 118 -1.06 -2.07 9.42
CA LEU A 118 -0.13 -1.77 10.51
C LEU A 118 0.55 -3.05 10.99
N LYS A 119 1.89 -3.09 10.96
CA LYS A 119 2.69 -4.22 11.46
C LYS A 119 2.73 -4.23 12.99
N ARG A 120 1.64 -4.68 13.62
CA ARG A 120 1.48 -4.74 15.07
C ARG A 120 2.17 -5.94 15.73
N PHE A 121 3.18 -6.52 15.09
CA PHE A 121 3.90 -7.66 15.63
C PHE A 121 5.39 -7.52 15.33
N SER A 122 6.23 -7.86 16.30
CA SER A 122 7.69 -7.90 16.13
C SER A 122 8.27 -9.15 16.78
N LEU A 123 9.46 -9.55 16.33
CA LEU A 123 10.23 -10.59 17.01
C LEU A 123 11.07 -9.95 18.10
N ASN A 124 11.00 -10.47 19.33
CA ASN A 124 11.90 -10.05 20.39
C ASN A 124 13.29 -10.69 20.24
N SER A 125 14.24 -10.31 21.11
CA SER A 125 15.61 -10.86 21.10
C SER A 125 15.70 -12.38 21.27
N ARG A 126 14.63 -13.01 21.77
CA ARG A 126 14.50 -14.46 21.93
C ARG A 126 13.77 -15.13 20.76
N GLY A 127 13.46 -14.38 19.69
CA GLY A 127 12.74 -14.88 18.52
C GLY A 127 11.23 -15.12 18.73
N ASN A 128 10.65 -14.65 19.83
CA ASN A 128 9.21 -14.78 20.06
C ASN A 128 8.46 -13.63 19.39
N LEU A 129 7.33 -13.95 18.76
CA LEU A 129 6.44 -12.95 18.18
C LEU A 129 5.66 -12.25 19.29
N VAL A 130 5.81 -10.93 19.39
CA VAL A 130 5.17 -10.09 20.39
C VAL A 130 4.24 -9.12 19.67
N LYS A 131 3.01 -8.98 20.18
CA LYS A 131 2.05 -8.00 19.68
C LYS A 131 2.36 -6.62 20.26
N LEU A 132 2.46 -5.63 19.37
CA LEU A 132 2.64 -4.22 19.69
C LEU A 132 1.27 -3.60 20.02
N HIS A 133 1.14 -3.14 21.26
CA HIS A 133 -0.09 -2.55 21.79
C HIS A 133 -0.05 -1.03 21.79
N ASP A 134 0.99 -0.43 21.23
CA ASP A 134 1.15 1.01 21.16
C ASP A 134 -0.05 1.66 20.49
N ARG A 135 -0.53 2.73 21.13
CA ARG A 135 -1.56 3.59 20.57
C ARG A 135 -0.97 4.33 19.38
N LEU A 136 -1.72 4.34 18.29
CA LEU A 136 -1.39 5.07 17.07
C LEU A 136 -2.54 6.01 16.77
N HIS A 137 -2.24 7.29 16.56
CA HIS A 137 -3.26 8.26 16.20
C HIS A 137 -3.68 8.07 14.74
N VAL A 138 -4.98 7.93 14.48
CA VAL A 138 -5.54 7.84 13.13
C VAL A 138 -6.38 9.10 12.90
N SER A 139 -5.84 10.03 12.12
CA SER A 139 -6.58 11.21 11.69
C SER A 139 -7.61 10.82 10.62
N PRO A 140 -8.83 11.40 10.64
CA PRO A 140 -9.80 11.23 9.55
C PRO A 140 -9.31 11.72 8.19
N GLN A 141 -8.31 12.60 8.20
CA GLN A 141 -7.70 13.17 7.00
C GLN A 141 -6.21 12.82 6.95
N LEU A 142 -5.76 12.46 5.75
CA LEU A 142 -4.38 12.11 5.47
C LEU A 142 -3.81 13.11 4.46
N CYS A 143 -2.77 13.85 4.85
CA CYS A 143 -2.17 14.88 4.02
C CYS A 143 -1.10 14.26 3.12
N LEU A 144 -1.46 14.06 1.85
CA LEU A 144 -0.50 13.62 0.84
C LEU A 144 0.37 14.81 0.47
N GLN A 145 1.56 14.93 1.08
CA GLN A 145 2.53 15.93 0.67
C GLN A 145 3.05 15.55 -0.72
N ALA A 146 2.39 16.08 -1.74
CA ALA A 146 2.80 15.94 -3.13
C ALA A 146 4.17 16.61 -3.31
N HIS A 147 5.23 15.82 -3.45
CA HIS A 147 6.37 16.32 -4.21
C HIS A 147 5.95 16.27 -5.67
N SER A 148 5.55 17.44 -6.21
CA SER A 148 5.25 17.55 -7.63
C SER A 148 6.49 17.13 -8.41
N ARG A 149 6.46 15.96 -9.06
CA ARG A 149 7.33 15.74 -10.20
C ARG A 149 6.60 16.34 -11.38
N ALA A 150 7.07 17.51 -11.80
CA ALA A 150 6.55 18.26 -12.93
C ALA A 150 6.50 17.37 -14.18
N ASN A 151 5.34 16.80 -14.49
CA ASN A 151 4.92 16.40 -15.85
C ASN A 151 3.47 15.91 -15.91
N VAL A 152 2.54 16.71 -15.38
CA VAL A 152 1.18 16.72 -15.93
C VAL A 152 0.96 18.11 -16.50
N ARG A 153 1.31 18.31 -17.78
CA ARG A 153 0.88 19.49 -18.52
C ARG A 153 -0.65 19.44 -18.60
N ARG A 154 -1.35 20.26 -17.82
CA ARG A 154 -2.74 20.62 -18.09
C ARG A 154 -2.76 22.08 -18.57
N PRO A 155 -3.10 22.34 -19.84
CA PRO A 155 -3.36 23.70 -20.29
C PRO A 155 -4.65 24.22 -19.65
N GLY A 156 -4.58 25.39 -18.99
CA GLY A 156 -5.72 26.30 -18.83
C GLY A 156 -6.68 26.07 -17.67
N MET A 157 -6.24 26.17 -16.41
CA MET A 157 -7.16 26.54 -15.31
C MET A 157 -6.59 27.67 -14.44
N PRO A 158 -7.45 28.60 -13.94
CA PRO A 158 -7.02 29.71 -13.09
C PRO A 158 -6.54 29.20 -11.72
N LYS A 159 -5.53 29.90 -11.16
CA LYS A 159 -4.95 29.61 -9.84
C LYS A 159 -6.05 29.66 -8.76
N PRO A 160 -6.24 28.62 -7.94
CA PRO A 160 -7.01 28.76 -6.71
C PRO A 160 -6.19 29.59 -5.71
N HIS A 161 -6.86 30.54 -5.06
CA HIS A 161 -6.32 31.27 -3.92
C HIS A 161 -6.07 30.29 -2.77
N LEU A 162 -4.80 29.99 -2.50
CA LEU A 162 -4.39 29.29 -1.28
C LEU A 162 -4.60 30.23 -0.10
N THR A 163 -5.56 29.93 0.76
CA THR A 163 -5.52 30.41 2.15
C THR A 163 -4.58 29.50 2.93
N GLN A 164 -3.49 30.11 3.38
CA GLN A 164 -2.43 29.53 4.19
C GLN A 164 -2.99 29.10 5.55
N GLY A 165 -3.04 27.79 5.79
CA GLY A 165 -3.53 27.18 7.03
C GLY A 165 -2.97 25.78 7.21
N ASP A 166 -1.92 25.71 8.02
CA ASP A 166 -1.48 24.59 8.87
C ASP A 166 -0.96 23.29 8.22
N CYS A 167 0.30 23.33 7.80
CA CYS A 167 1.25 22.22 8.00
C CYS A 167 2.57 22.84 8.49
N TYR A 168 2.90 22.63 9.76
CA TYR A 168 4.14 23.12 10.34
C TYR A 168 5.34 22.41 9.67
N GLU A 169 6.26 23.19 9.13
CA GLU A 169 7.59 22.72 8.77
C GLU A 169 8.39 22.49 10.06
N THR A 170 8.56 21.24 10.48
CA THR A 170 9.71 20.89 11.32
C THR A 170 10.91 20.70 10.41
N SER A 171 11.70 21.76 10.27
CA SER A 171 13.05 21.72 9.73
C SER A 171 13.90 20.78 10.61
N PHE A 172 14.22 19.60 10.10
CA PHE A 172 15.29 18.76 10.67
C PHE A 172 16.53 18.89 9.77
N SER A 173 17.47 19.73 10.19
CA SER A 173 18.87 19.66 9.75
C SER A 173 19.56 18.51 10.47
N PRO A 174 20.27 17.60 9.78
CA PRO A 174 21.26 16.76 10.41
C PRO A 174 22.62 17.44 10.29
N GLU A 175 22.89 18.44 11.12
CA GLU A 175 24.26 18.83 11.43
C GLU A 175 24.53 18.46 12.88
N GLY A 176 25.40 17.46 13.08
CA GLY A 176 25.73 16.95 14.41
C GLY A 176 26.24 15.52 14.39
N ALA A 177 27.31 15.27 13.63
CA ALA A 177 28.15 14.11 13.88
C ALA A 177 28.74 14.26 15.29
N VAL A 178 28.49 13.28 16.16
CA VAL A 178 29.27 13.11 17.40
C VAL A 178 30.05 11.80 17.25
N PRO A 179 31.39 11.83 17.39
CA PRO A 179 32.22 10.66 17.18
C PRO A 179 32.12 9.71 18.38
N PHE A 180 32.05 8.41 18.09
CA PHE A 180 32.38 7.38 19.07
C PHE A 180 33.90 7.24 19.14
N THR A 181 34.45 7.43 20.33
CA THR A 181 35.81 7.02 20.69
C THR A 181 35.74 6.09 21.90
N GLU A 182 36.44 4.97 21.73
CA GLU A 182 36.78 3.84 22.63
C GLU A 182 35.64 3.01 23.24
#